data_AF-A0A6G9J555-F1
#
_entry.id   AF-A0A6G9J555-F1
#
_cell.length_a   1.000
_cell.length_b   1.000
_cell.length_c   1.000
_cell.angle_alpha   90.00
_cell.angle_beta   90.00
_cell.angle_gamma   90.00
#
_symmetry.space_group_name_H-M   'P 1'
#
loop_
_entity.id
_entity.type
_entity.pdbx_description
1 polymer ?
#
loop_
_entity_poly.entity_id
_entity_poly.type
_entity_poly.pdbx_seq_one_letter_code
_entity_poly.pdbx_strand_id
1 'polypeptide(L)'
;MLATALHHVTDQLTEKYGADPSKWKWGDYHQLYFAHPMSSSSSLLQFFFNREKSVSVGGNQATVQAASFTDKGIVNHGASWRFVIDINDIKHGYHIIGPGQAGHFSSRWYHDQIDDRRI
;
A
#
# COMPACT_ATOMS: atom_id res chain seq x y z
N MET A 1 -0.43 -10.45 -33.13
CA MET A 1 -0.41 -9.24 -32.28
C MET A 1 -0.57 -9.58 -30.80
N LEU A 2 -1.66 -10.23 -30.35
CA LEU A 2 -1.84 -10.58 -28.93
C LEU A 2 -0.77 -11.53 -28.38
N ALA A 3 -0.45 -12.61 -29.11
CA ALA A 3 0.59 -13.56 -28.70
C ALA A 3 1.96 -12.90 -28.57
N THR A 4 2.34 -12.05 -29.53
CA THR A 4 3.59 -11.27 -29.49
C THR A 4 3.64 -10.34 -28.28
N ALA A 5 2.53 -9.63 -27.99
CA ALA A 5 2.45 -8.76 -26.82
C ALA A 5 2.57 -9.54 -25.51
N LEU A 6 1.92 -10.71 -25.41
CA LEU A 6 2.03 -11.59 -24.25
C LEU A 6 3.47 -12.08 -24.04
N HIS A 7 4.15 -12.50 -25.11
CA HIS A 7 5.56 -12.91 -25.04
C HIS A 7 6.45 -11.76 -24.52
N HIS A 8 6.36 -10.57 -25.12
CA HIS A 8 7.16 -9.41 -24.70
C HIS A 8 6.92 -9.05 -23.22
N VAL A 9 5.66 -9.01 -22.77
CA VAL A 9 5.34 -8.72 -21.38
C VAL A 9 5.87 -9.81 -20.44
N THR A 10 5.80 -11.08 -20.85
CA THR A 10 6.31 -12.19 -20.03
C THR A 10 7.83 -12.14 -19.90
N ASP A 11 8.55 -11.78 -20.96
CA ASP A 11 10.01 -11.60 -20.93
C ASP A 11 10.41 -10.46 -19.99
N GLN A 12 9.73 -9.31 -20.08
CA GLN A 12 9.96 -8.16 -19.19
C GLN A 12 9.69 -8.50 -17.71
N LEU A 13 8.59 -9.22 -17.44
CA LEU A 13 8.28 -9.65 -16.08
C LEU A 13 9.28 -10.68 -15.57
N THR A 14 9.77 -11.56 -16.44
CA THR A 14 10.80 -12.55 -16.11
C THR A 14 12.13 -11.88 -15.76
N GLU A 15 12.53 -10.86 -16.52
CA GLU A 15 13.74 -10.07 -16.22
C GLU A 15 13.62 -9.37 -14.86
N LYS A 16 12.43 -8.81 -14.56
CA LYS A 16 12.23 -8.01 -13.35
C LYS A 16 11.94 -8.82 -12.08
N TYR A 17 11.21 -9.92 -12.19
CA TYR A 17 10.71 -10.70 -11.04
C TYR A 17 11.20 -12.16 -11.03
N GLY A 18 12.04 -12.56 -12.00
CA GLY A 18 12.68 -13.87 -12.08
C GLY A 18 11.92 -14.88 -12.94
N ALA A 19 12.59 -15.97 -13.28
CA ALA A 19 12.14 -16.98 -14.24
C ALA A 19 11.01 -17.92 -13.79
N ASP A 20 10.61 -17.85 -12.51
CA ASP A 20 9.54 -18.68 -11.96
C ASP A 20 8.32 -17.80 -11.62
N PRO A 21 7.31 -17.74 -12.51
CA PRO A 21 6.12 -16.91 -12.30
C PRO A 21 5.31 -17.26 -11.05
N SER A 22 5.45 -18.48 -10.51
CA SER A 22 4.75 -18.87 -9.29
C SER A 22 5.25 -18.13 -8.04
N LYS A 23 6.44 -17.51 -8.13
CA LYS A 23 7.04 -16.72 -7.06
C LYS A 23 6.70 -15.23 -7.15
N TRP A 24 6.12 -14.77 -8.26
CA TRP A 24 5.78 -13.37 -8.44
C TRP A 24 4.67 -12.95 -7.49
N LYS A 25 4.86 -11.81 -6.81
CA LYS A 25 3.85 -11.25 -5.91
C LYS A 25 3.52 -9.83 -6.34
N TRP A 26 2.23 -9.55 -6.51
CA TRP A 26 1.75 -8.21 -6.81
C TRP A 26 2.27 -7.19 -5.79
N GLY A 27 2.22 -7.56 -4.50
CA GLY A 27 2.68 -6.75 -3.40
C GLY A 27 4.19 -6.52 -3.32
N ASP A 28 5.02 -7.10 -4.19
CA ASP A 28 6.44 -6.72 -4.31
C ASP A 28 6.58 -5.44 -5.15
N TYR A 29 5.74 -5.28 -6.17
CA TYR A 29 5.64 -4.06 -6.97
C TYR A 29 4.74 -3.01 -6.32
N HIS A 30 3.58 -3.43 -5.81
CA HIS A 30 2.51 -2.58 -5.35
C HIS A 30 2.61 -2.32 -3.84
N GLN A 31 3.14 -1.15 -3.50
CA GLN A 31 3.59 -0.78 -2.17
C GLN A 31 2.81 0.43 -1.64
N LEU A 32 2.42 0.38 -0.38
CA LEU A 32 1.85 1.49 0.36
C LEU A 32 2.94 2.16 1.20
N TYR A 33 3.04 3.48 1.11
CA TYR A 33 4.01 4.27 1.86
C TYR A 33 3.41 5.61 2.29
N PHE A 34 3.47 5.89 3.59
CA PHE A 34 2.98 7.15 4.16
C PHE A 34 4.15 8.08 4.47
N ALA A 35 4.53 8.91 3.51
CA ALA A 35 5.56 9.93 3.71
C ALA A 35 5.02 11.11 4.53
N HIS A 36 5.72 11.49 5.60
CA HIS A 36 5.39 12.72 6.33
C HIS A 36 5.69 13.95 5.45
N PRO A 37 4.84 14.99 5.37
CA PRO A 37 5.05 16.14 4.48
C PRO A 37 6.41 16.85 4.66
N MET A 38 6.85 17.05 5.90
CA MET A 38 8.15 17.65 6.23
C MET A 38 9.37 16.77 5.90
N SER A 39 9.17 15.50 5.55
CA SER A 39 10.30 14.59 5.25
C SER A 39 11.06 14.99 3.98
N SER A 40 10.43 15.72 3.06
CA SER A 40 11.06 16.17 1.81
C SER A 40 12.06 17.31 2.00
N SER A 41 12.04 18.01 3.14
CA SER A 41 12.88 19.19 3.36
C SER A 41 14.33 18.87 3.72
N SER A 42 14.63 17.68 4.26
CA SER A 42 16.01 17.21 4.47
C SER A 42 16.08 15.70 4.72
N SER A 43 17.24 15.10 4.44
CA SER A 43 17.52 13.69 4.74
C SER A 43 17.42 13.37 6.24
N LEU A 44 17.71 14.34 7.11
CA LEU A 44 17.57 14.20 8.55
C LEU A 44 16.10 14.04 8.95
N LEU A 45 15.22 14.91 8.44
CA LEU A 45 13.78 14.83 8.71
C LEU A 45 13.16 13.57 8.11
N GLN A 46 13.61 13.15 6.93
CA GLN A 46 13.20 11.87 6.34
C GLN A 46 13.53 10.69 7.26
N PHE A 47 14.74 10.66 7.83
CA PHE A 47 15.16 9.61 8.76
C PHE A 47 14.30 9.58 10.03
N PHE A 48 13.88 10.75 10.55
CA PHE A 48 13.05 10.81 11.76
C PHE A 48 11.58 10.48 11.53
N PHE A 49 10.98 10.99 10.45
CA PHE A 49 9.54 10.87 10.23
C PHE A 49 9.12 9.63 9.46
N ASN A 50 9.97 9.11 8.57
CA ASN A 50 9.60 8.02 7.68
C ASN A 50 10.41 6.75 8.00
N ARG A 51 10.41 6.35 9.27
CA ARG A 51 11.15 5.17 9.75
C ARG A 51 10.56 3.85 9.26
N GLU A 52 9.27 3.84 8.96
CA GLU A 52 8.58 2.64 8.50
C GLU A 52 8.89 2.35 7.05
N LYS A 53 9.06 1.06 6.75
CA LYS A 53 9.20 0.59 5.38
C LYS A 53 7.85 0.65 4.67
N SER A 54 7.87 0.70 3.35
CA SER A 54 6.66 0.49 2.59
C SER A 54 6.10 -0.91 2.85
N VAL A 55 4.78 -1.04 2.82
CA VAL A 55 4.07 -2.30 3.05
C VAL A 55 3.41 -2.78 1.75
N SER A 56 3.53 -4.06 1.47
CA SER A 56 2.88 -4.69 0.32
C SER A 56 1.36 -4.57 0.43
N VAL A 57 0.67 -4.15 -0.63
CA VAL A 57 -0.79 -4.02 -0.62
C VAL A 57 -1.43 -4.61 -1.88
N GLY A 58 -2.62 -5.19 -1.70
CA GLY A 58 -3.46 -5.69 -2.79
C GLY A 58 -4.16 -4.58 -3.56
N GLY A 59 -5.07 -5.00 -4.44
CA GLY A 59 -5.92 -4.10 -5.19
C GLY A 59 -5.22 -3.30 -6.29
N ASN A 60 -6.01 -2.48 -6.97
CA ASN A 60 -5.62 -1.48 -7.95
C ASN A 60 -6.77 -0.45 -8.12
N GLN A 61 -6.65 0.48 -9.06
CA GLN A 61 -7.67 1.50 -9.36
C GLN A 61 -9.04 0.95 -9.82
N ALA A 62 -9.12 -0.31 -10.24
CA ALA A 62 -10.33 -0.95 -10.78
C ALA A 62 -10.90 -2.05 -9.86
N THR A 63 -10.20 -2.46 -8.81
CA THR A 63 -10.67 -3.46 -7.85
C THR A 63 -11.51 -2.83 -6.74
N VAL A 64 -12.33 -3.62 -6.04
CA VAL A 64 -13.07 -3.19 -4.84
C VAL A 64 -12.13 -2.60 -3.78
N GLN A 65 -10.96 -3.22 -3.59
CA GLN A 65 -9.88 -2.66 -2.78
C GLN A 65 -9.14 -1.56 -3.57
N ALA A 66 -9.83 -0.43 -3.81
CA ALA A 66 -9.30 0.65 -4.63
C ALA A 66 -7.96 1.18 -4.06
N ALA A 67 -6.90 1.03 -4.86
CA ALA A 67 -5.54 1.43 -4.55
C ALA A 67 -4.80 1.81 -5.85
N SER A 68 -5.02 3.03 -6.34
CA SER A 68 -4.28 3.53 -7.51
C SER A 68 -2.83 3.79 -7.13
N PHE A 69 -1.93 3.67 -8.11
CA PHE A 69 -0.49 3.74 -7.89
C PHE A 69 0.24 4.52 -8.99
N THR A 70 1.46 4.94 -8.70
CA THR A 70 2.38 5.58 -9.66
C THR A 70 3.04 4.56 -10.59
N ASP A 71 3.78 5.00 -11.60
CA ASP A 71 4.64 4.15 -12.44
C ASP A 71 5.67 3.30 -11.67
N LYS A 72 5.95 3.68 -10.42
CA LYS A 72 6.85 2.95 -9.50
C LYS A 72 6.13 1.95 -8.59
N GLY A 73 4.81 1.80 -8.72
CA GLY A 73 4.03 0.90 -7.88
C GLY A 73 3.71 1.45 -6.49
N ILE A 74 3.95 2.75 -6.23
CA ILE A 74 3.60 3.37 -4.94
C ILE A 74 2.16 3.85 -4.97
N VAL A 75 1.34 3.40 -4.02
CA VAL A 75 -0.05 3.82 -3.88
C VAL A 75 -0.14 5.32 -3.64
N ASN A 76 -0.96 6.00 -4.44
CA ASN A 76 -1.18 7.45 -4.37
C ASN A 76 -2.65 7.84 -4.16
N HIS A 77 -3.60 6.93 -4.40
CA HIS A 77 -5.01 7.13 -4.12
C HIS A 77 -5.67 5.83 -3.66
N GLY A 78 -6.65 5.94 -2.77
CA GLY A 78 -7.44 4.82 -2.28
C GLY A 78 -8.34 5.26 -1.13
N ALA A 79 -9.00 4.32 -0.46
CA ALA A 79 -9.78 4.64 0.74
C ALA A 79 -8.86 5.00 1.91
N SER A 80 -9.03 6.20 2.47
CA SER A 80 -8.32 6.68 3.66
C SER A 80 -8.84 6.06 4.95
N TRP A 81 -10.13 5.70 4.97
CA TRP A 81 -10.82 5.05 6.08
C TRP A 81 -11.68 3.92 5.55
N ARG A 82 -11.65 2.77 6.22
CA ARG A 82 -12.55 1.62 5.95
C ARG A 82 -13.24 1.23 7.24
N PHE A 83 -14.49 0.79 7.12
CA PHE A 83 -15.34 0.43 8.24
C PHE A 83 -16.32 -0.67 7.84
N VAL A 84 -16.60 -1.58 8.78
CA VAL A 84 -17.65 -2.58 8.65
C VAL A 84 -18.37 -2.74 10.00
N ILE A 85 -19.69 -2.90 9.95
CA ILE A 85 -20.59 -3.10 11.09
C ILE A 85 -21.67 -4.09 10.72
N ASP A 86 -22.06 -4.94 11.68
CA ASP A 86 -23.25 -5.77 11.57
C ASP A 86 -24.46 -5.00 12.12
N ILE A 87 -25.53 -4.90 11.33
CA ILE A 87 -26.76 -4.21 11.75
C ILE A 87 -27.48 -4.97 12.88
N ASN A 88 -27.27 -6.29 12.98
CA ASN A 88 -27.79 -7.08 14.09
C ASN A 88 -26.98 -6.91 15.39
N ASP A 89 -25.77 -6.34 15.31
CA ASP A 89 -24.90 -6.05 16.46
C ASP A 89 -24.18 -4.71 16.29
N ILE A 90 -24.96 -3.62 16.30
CA ILE A 90 -24.45 -2.27 16.06
C ILE A 90 -23.43 -1.76 17.10
N LYS A 91 -23.24 -2.49 18.21
CA LYS A 91 -22.28 -2.12 19.26
C LYS A 91 -20.86 -2.54 18.91
N HIS A 92 -20.68 -3.44 17.94
CA HIS A 92 -19.38 -3.94 17.52
C HIS A 92 -19.13 -3.64 16.04
N GLY A 93 -18.00 -3.04 15.75
CA GLY A 93 -17.57 -2.74 14.39
C GLY A 93 -16.05 -2.76 14.27
N TYR A 94 -15.57 -2.87 13.05
CA TYR A 94 -14.14 -2.84 12.73
C TYR A 94 -13.86 -1.66 11.83
N HIS A 95 -12.77 -0.97 12.08
CA HIS A 95 -12.35 0.15 11.24
C HIS A 95 -10.83 0.26 11.18
N ILE A 96 -10.35 0.91 10.13
CA ILE A 96 -8.92 1.16 9.93
C ILE A 96 -8.69 2.51 9.24
N ILE A 97 -7.68 3.25 9.70
CA ILE A 97 -7.11 4.42 9.01
C ILE A 97 -5.64 4.13 8.72
N GLY A 98 -5.27 4.21 7.44
CA GLY A 98 -4.04 3.63 6.87
C GLY A 98 -2.76 3.76 7.71
N PRO A 99 -2.32 4.98 8.10
CA PRO A 99 -1.18 5.12 9.00
C PRO A 99 -1.60 4.94 10.48
N GLY A 100 -2.64 5.66 10.91
CA GLY A 100 -3.09 5.70 12.30
C GLY A 100 -4.00 6.91 12.52
N GLN A 101 -4.39 7.13 13.78
CA GLN A 101 -5.37 8.16 14.18
C GLN A 101 -4.73 9.45 14.72
N ALA A 102 -3.39 9.54 14.76
CA ALA A 102 -2.69 10.73 15.21
C ALA A 102 -1.80 11.32 14.11
N GLY A 103 -1.79 12.66 14.01
CA GLY A 103 -0.87 13.37 13.12
C GLY A 103 0.48 13.74 13.75
N HIS A 104 0.62 13.61 15.07
CA HIS A 104 1.88 13.91 15.75
C HIS A 104 2.81 12.68 15.75
N PHE A 105 4.00 12.81 15.16
CA PHE A 105 4.92 11.69 14.91
C PHE A 105 5.34 10.90 16.17
N SER A 106 5.40 11.54 17.34
CA SER A 106 5.76 10.87 18.60
C SER A 106 4.57 10.15 19.26
N SER A 107 3.37 10.27 18.70
CA SER A 107 2.21 9.55 19.19
C SER A 107 2.35 8.06 18.92
N ARG A 108 1.97 7.24 19.90
CA ARG A 108 1.86 5.79 19.70
C ARG A 108 0.82 5.41 18.63
N TRP A 109 -0.08 6.33 18.26
CA TRP A 109 -1.16 6.15 17.29
C TRP A 109 -0.85 6.75 15.90
N TYR A 110 0.41 7.10 15.65
CA TYR A 110 0.83 7.73 14.39
C TYR A 110 0.91 6.72 13.24
N HIS A 111 1.44 5.52 13.52
CA HIS A 111 1.65 4.43 12.56
C HIS A 111 1.09 3.07 13.04
N ASP A 112 0.19 3.06 14.03
CA ASP A 112 -0.25 1.83 14.70
C ASP A 112 -1.10 0.89 13.83
N GLN A 113 -1.54 1.36 12.66
CA GLN A 113 -2.42 0.60 11.76
C GLN A 113 -1.80 0.31 10.39
N ILE A 114 -0.55 0.71 10.15
CA ILE A 114 0.11 0.57 8.84
C ILE A 114 0.27 -0.88 8.39
N ASP A 115 0.49 -1.80 9.33
CA ASP A 115 0.67 -3.23 9.06
C ASP A 115 -0.63 -4.02 9.08
N ASP A 116 -1.77 -3.36 9.34
CA ASP A 116 -3.05 -4.04 9.44
C ASP A 116 -3.59 -4.39 8.05
N ARG A 117 -3.41 -5.68 7.71
CA ARG A 117 -3.77 -6.27 6.42
C ARG A 117 -5.24 -6.68 6.30
N ARG A 118 -6.14 -6.19 7.15
CA ARG A 118 -7.60 -6.35 6.96
C ARG A 118 -8.14 -5.54 5.77
N ILE A 119 -7.25 -5.18 4.85
CA ILE A 119 -7.49 -4.53 3.57
C ILE A 119 -7.49 -5.57 2.48
#